data_AF-A0A929I042-F1
#
_entry.id   AF-A0A929I042-F1
#
_cell.length_a   1.000
_cell.length_b   1.000
_cell.length_c   1.000
_cell.angle_alpha   90.00
_cell.angle_beta   90.00
_cell.angle_gamma   90.00
#
_symmetry.space_group_name_H-M   'P 1'
#
loop_
_entity.id
_entity.type
_entity.pdbx_description
1 polymer ?
#
loop_
_entity_poly.entity_id
_entity_poly.type
_entity_poly.pdbx_seq_one_letter_code
_entity_poly.pdbx_strand_id
1 'polypeptide(L)' 'TVTEIIRQHGKLKILDDYDLVVETRDKPDLEALSHKLSEAFGGEVWLEPIVKSVLT' A
#
# COMPACT_ATOMS: atom_id res chain seq x y z
N THR A 1 -10.13 -6.27 8.12
CA THR A 1 -10.31 -4.85 7.69
C THR A 1 -9.15 -4.47 6.78
N VAL A 2 -9.24 -3.35 6.04
CA VAL A 2 -8.14 -2.87 5.17
C VAL A 2 -6.83 -2.70 5.95
N THR A 3 -6.89 -2.18 7.18
CA THR A 3 -5.74 -1.99 8.06
C THR A 3 -5.07 -3.30 8.48
N GLU A 4 -5.84 -4.38 8.66
CA GLU A 4 -5.26 -5.69 9.02
C GLU A 4 -4.47 -6.30 7.84
N ILE A 5 -4.97 -6.12 6.61
CA ILE A 5 -4.29 -6.59 5.39
C ILE A 5 -2.99 -5.79 5.19
N ILE A 6 -3.05 -4.47 5.37
CA ILE A 6 -1.88 -3.60 5.25
C ILE A 6 -0.78 -4.00 6.24
N ARG A 7 -1.12 -4.29 7.51
CA ARG A 7 -0.12 -4.64 8.55
C ARG A 7 0.62 -5.94 8.30
N GLN A 8 0.11 -6.83 7.44
CA GLN A 8 0.76 -8.10 7.09
C GLN A 8 1.89 -7.92 6.07
N HIS A 9 1.82 -6.87 5.25
CA HIS A 9 2.72 -6.67 4.11
C HIS A 9 3.40 -5.29 4.10
N GLY A 10 3.05 -4.41 5.04
CA GLY A 10 3.60 -3.07 5.10
C GLY A 10 3.16 -2.28 6.33
N LYS A 11 3.39 -0.97 6.29
CA LYS A 11 3.04 -0.03 7.36
C LYS A 11 2.35 1.19 6.78
N LEU A 12 1.21 1.53 7.35
CA LEU A 12 0.50 2.78 7.07
C LEU A 12 1.37 3.96 7.53
N LYS A 13 1.59 4.95 6.66
CA LYS A 13 2.28 6.19 6.96
C LYS A 13 1.54 7.37 6.37
N ILE A 14 1.77 8.53 6.97
CA ILE A 14 1.36 9.82 6.45
C ILE A 14 2.57 10.35 5.69
N LEU A 15 2.44 10.58 4.38
CA LEU A 15 3.52 11.10 3.53
C LEU A 15 3.65 12.63 3.68
N ASP A 16 2.51 13.30 3.83
CA ASP A 16 2.30 14.72 4.14
C ASP A 16 0.96 14.87 4.89
N ASP A 17 0.54 16.06 5.31
CA ASP A 17 -0.70 16.25 6.11
C ASP A 17 -1.99 15.63 5.52
N TYR A 18 -1.99 15.27 4.24
CA TYR A 18 -3.18 14.78 3.52
C TYR A 18 -3.04 13.35 2.97
N ASP A 19 -1.83 12.90 2.65
CA ASP A 19 -1.62 11.66 1.91
C ASP A 19 -1.29 10.48 2.82
N LEU A 20 -2.07 9.41 2.67
CA LEU A 20 -1.86 8.15 3.37
C LEU A 20 -1.23 7.14 2.42
N VAL A 21 -0.05 6.65 2.81
CA VAL A 21 0.73 5.70 2.01
C VAL A 21 0.99 4.42 2.78
N VAL A 22 1.30 3.36 2.04
CA VAL A 22 1.78 2.11 2.63
C VAL A 22 3.24 1.94 2.27
N GLU A 23 4.10 1.94 3.29
CA GLU A 23 5.50 1.58 3.13
C GLU A 23 5.64 0.05 3.18
N THR A 24 6.15 -0.53 2.10
CA THR A 24 6.52 -1.95 2.01
C THR A 24 8.04 -2.11 1.99
N ARG A 25 8.54 -3.29 2.36
CA ARG A 25 9.98 -3.54 2.45
C ARG A 25 10.65 -3.62 1.08
N ASP A 26 9.96 -4.26 0.14
CA ASP A 26 10.42 -4.52 -1.21
C ASP A 26 9.23 -4.70 -2.16
N LYS A 27 9.54 -4.92 -3.44
CA LYS A 27 8.55 -5.08 -4.51
C LYS A 27 7.65 -6.32 -4.31
N PRO A 28 8.16 -7.51 -3.94
CA PRO A 28 7.32 -8.65 -3.59
C PRO A 28 6.26 -8.35 -2.52
N ASP A 29 6.61 -7.63 -1.45
CA ASP A 29 5.63 -7.24 -0.42
C ASP A 29 4.53 -6.32 -0.98
N LEU A 30 4.88 -5.39 -1.88
CA LEU A 30 3.90 -4.53 -2.57
C LEU A 30 2.95 -5.34 -3.46
N GLU A 31 3.49 -6.30 -4.23
CA GLU A 31 2.70 -7.15 -5.12
C GLU A 31 1.75 -8.06 -4.32
N ALA A 32 2.23 -8.64 -3.21
CA ALA A 32 1.42 -9.44 -2.31
C ALA A 32 0.29 -8.63 -1.66
N LEU A 33 0.58 -7.40 -1.23
CA LEU A 33 -0.42 -6.51 -0.68
C LEU A 33 -1.49 -6.14 -1.71
N SER A 34 -1.07 -5.77 -2.93
CA SER A 34 -1.98 -5.44 -4.03
C SER A 34 -2.93 -6.60 -4.35
N HIS A 35 -2.39 -7.83 -4.44
CA HIS A 35 -3.20 -9.02 -4.64
C HIS A 35 -4.22 -9.22 -3.52
N LYS A 36 -3.79 -9.11 -2.26
CA LYS A 36 -4.68 -9.31 -1.10
C LYS A 36 -5.79 -8.28 -1.01
N LEU A 37 -5.51 -7.02 -1.36
CA LEU A 37 -6.53 -5.98 -1.42
C LEU A 37 -7.52 -6.25 -2.55
N SER A 38 -7.02 -6.61 -3.74
CA SER A 38 -7.89 -6.96 -4.87
C SER A 38 -8.79 -8.16 -4.57
N GLU A 39 -8.24 -9.24 -3.98
CA GLU A 39 -9.01 -10.42 -3.53
C GLU A 39 -10.09 -10.06 -2.51
N ALA A 40 -9.75 -9.23 -1.51
CA ALA A 40 -10.64 -8.93 -0.40
C ALA A 40 -11.77 -7.96 -0.78
N PHE A 41 -11.55 -7.09 -1.76
CA PHE A 41 -12.47 -6.01 -2.15
C PHE A 41 -12.95 -6.13 -3.59
N GLY A 42 -12.78 -7.28 -4.25
CA GLY A 42 -13.27 -7.49 -5.62
C GLY A 42 -12.73 -6.51 -6.65
N GLY A 43 -11.52 -6.00 -6.45
CA GLY A 43 -10.89 -4.99 -7.32
C GLY A 43 -11.32 -3.54 -7.07
N GLU A 44 -12.15 -3.25 -6.07
CA GLU A 44 -12.53 -1.87 -5.71
C GLU A 44 -11.39 -1.08 -5.03
N VAL A 45 -10.34 -1.78 -4.60
CA VAL A 45 -9.17 -1.20 -3.92
C VAL A 45 -7.89 -1.59 -4.67
N TRP A 46 -7.08 -0.61 -5.02
CA TRP A 46 -5.77 -0.79 -5.66
C TRP A 46 -4.71 0.10 -5.00
N LEU A 47 -3.45 -0.17 -5.31
CA LEU A 47 -2.30 0.62 -4.88
C LEU A 47 -1.63 1.27 -6.09
N GLU A 48 -1.26 2.53 -5.95
CA GLU A 48 -0.44 3.24 -6.92
C GLU A 48 1.00 3.35 -6.40
N PRO A 49 2.01 2.82 -7.12
CA PRO A 49 3.39 2.90 -6.68
C PRO A 49 3.92 4.35 -6.80
N ILE A 50 4.46 4.87 -5.71
CA ILE A 50 5.08 6.20 -5.68
C ILE A 50 6.56 6.09 -6.06
N VAL A 51 6.96 6.78 -7.13
CA VAL A 51 8.36 6.83 -7.55
C VAL A 51 9.11 7.81 -6.66
N LYS A 52 10.25 7.38 -6.11
CA LYS A 52 11.07 8.17 -5.16
C LYS A 52 11.44 9.58 -5.65
N SER A 53 11.47 9.84 -6.96
CA SER A 53 11.78 11.15 -7.53
C SER A 53 10.69 12.20 -7.31
N VAL A 54 9.47 11.80 -6.92
CA VAL A 54 8.35 12.70 -6.62
C VAL A 54 8.41 13.21 -5.17
N LEU A 55 9.33 12.66 -4.35
CA LEU A 55 9.44 12.90 -2.91
C LEU A 55 10.56 13.89 -2.53
N THR A 56 11.16 14.57 -3.51
CA THR A 56 12.28 15.53 -3.35
C THR A 56 12.07 16.80 -4.14
#